data_AF-A0A6B3PB92-F1
#
_entry.id   AF-A0A6B3PB92-F1
#
_cell.length_a   1.000
_cell.length_b   1.000
_cell.length_c   1.000
_cell.angle_alpha   90.00
_cell.angle_beta   90.00
_cell.angle_gamma   90.00
#
_symmetry.space_group_name_H-M   'P 1'
#
loop_
_entity.id
_entity.type
_entity.pdbx_description
1 polymer ?
#
loop_
_entity_poly.entity_id
_entity_poly.type
_entity_poly.pdbx_seq_one_letter_code
_entity_poly.pdbx_strand_id
1 'polypeptide(L)'
;MAGGDFANTDFAAAAPFTYNHETGGGAYNNRTVGDFNDITENLEGGEFALGDIVTYLVQIEMEGTTVDTVQTAEFDFKFLANSTGQAGAAHADIVNVAVNYGQVENGDDGTGINQGEGFFGLDSGISDDGGSTATLISESLVSTPPNTLFQSDSELLGTVQVDDLEAGEKVVLRIDVLLAGDPGSSPTGTLQGQLEAGRVVFADGQAVDNETINTGQQP
;
A
#
# COMPACT_ATOMS: atom_id res chain seq x y z
N MET A 1 20.50 3.95 20.07
CA MET A 1 19.36 3.97 19.15
C MET A 1 19.99 3.76 17.80
N ALA A 2 19.80 2.55 17.29
CA ALA A 2 20.28 2.15 15.98
C ALA A 2 19.08 2.31 15.06
N GLY A 3 19.30 2.91 13.88
CA GLY A 3 18.29 3.13 12.85
C GLY A 3 17.32 1.96 12.70
N GLY A 4 16.06 2.23 12.34
CA GLY A 4 15.01 1.21 12.23
C GLY A 4 15.49 -0.10 11.59
N ASP A 5 15.14 -1.22 12.22
CA ASP A 5 15.69 -2.54 11.91
C ASP A 5 14.96 -3.20 10.72
N PHE A 6 14.88 -2.50 9.58
CA PHE A 6 14.20 -2.95 8.37
C PHE A 6 15.19 -3.57 7.39
N ALA A 7 14.96 -4.84 7.03
CA ALA A 7 15.71 -5.52 5.98
C ALA A 7 15.26 -5.07 4.59
N ASN A 8 13.95 -4.83 4.42
CA ASN A 8 13.38 -4.37 3.16
C ASN A 8 12.02 -3.68 3.38
N THR A 9 11.71 -2.72 2.51
CA THR A 9 10.35 -2.21 2.33
C THR A 9 10.06 -2.17 0.84
N ASP A 10 9.15 -3.01 0.36
CA ASP A 10 8.76 -3.06 -1.05
C ASP A 10 7.33 -2.59 -1.23
N PHE A 11 7.13 -1.61 -2.11
CA PHE A 11 5.84 -0.99 -2.38
C PHE A 11 5.41 -1.28 -3.81
N ALA A 12 4.21 -1.83 -3.97
CA ALA A 12 3.63 -2.15 -5.26
C ALA A 12 2.11 -1.99 -5.23
N ALA A 13 1.48 -1.98 -6.40
CA ALA A 13 0.03 -2.11 -6.49
C ALA A 13 -0.37 -3.59 -6.49
N ALA A 14 -1.53 -3.92 -5.92
CA ALA A 14 -2.16 -5.19 -6.20
C ALA A 14 -2.45 -5.30 -7.70
N ALA A 15 -2.23 -6.49 -8.28
CA ALA A 15 -2.52 -6.70 -9.69
C ALA A 15 -4.01 -6.41 -9.98
N PRO A 16 -4.35 -5.56 -10.98
CA PRO A 16 -5.70 -5.03 -11.14
C PRO A 16 -6.73 -6.12 -11.45
N PHE A 17 -6.38 -7.26 -12.04
CA PHE A 17 -7.36 -8.32 -12.34
C PHE A 17 -7.41 -9.43 -11.29
N THR A 18 -6.97 -9.15 -10.07
CA THR A 18 -6.93 -10.14 -8.99
C THR A 18 -7.76 -9.79 -7.77
N TYR A 19 -8.50 -8.69 -7.80
CA TYR A 19 -9.39 -8.31 -6.72
C TYR A 19 -10.63 -7.53 -7.16
N ASN A 20 -11.64 -7.49 -6.30
CA ASN A 20 -12.86 -6.74 -6.50
C ASN A 20 -12.63 -5.24 -6.25
N HIS A 21 -12.71 -4.45 -7.31
CA HIS A 21 -12.52 -3.00 -7.29
C HIS A 21 -13.59 -2.24 -6.50
N GLU A 22 -14.74 -2.83 -6.19
CA GLU A 22 -15.74 -2.18 -5.32
C GLU A 22 -15.31 -2.18 -3.85
N THR A 23 -14.44 -3.11 -3.45
CA THR A 23 -14.04 -3.33 -2.05
C THR A 23 -12.53 -3.23 -1.80
N GLY A 24 -11.73 -3.14 -2.85
CA GLY A 24 -10.29 -3.36 -2.78
C GLY A 24 -9.94 -4.81 -2.47
N GLY A 25 -8.65 -5.16 -2.48
CA GLY A 25 -8.19 -6.50 -2.17
C GLY A 25 -6.81 -6.83 -2.72
N GLY A 26 -6.64 -8.09 -3.09
CA GLY A 26 -5.38 -8.59 -3.59
C GLY A 26 -4.49 -9.10 -2.48
N ALA A 27 -3.41 -9.77 -2.90
CA ALA A 27 -2.45 -10.40 -2.04
C ALA A 27 -1.05 -10.21 -2.62
N TYR A 28 -0.09 -9.93 -1.76
CA TYR A 28 1.30 -9.72 -2.17
C TYR A 28 1.98 -11.05 -2.51
N ASN A 29 1.63 -12.11 -1.76
CA ASN A 29 2.11 -13.47 -1.95
C ASN A 29 3.64 -13.54 -2.10
N ASN A 30 4.12 -14.00 -3.26
CA ASN A 30 5.55 -14.11 -3.54
C ASN A 30 6.06 -13.02 -4.49
N ARG A 31 5.30 -11.93 -4.64
CA ARG A 31 5.61 -10.77 -5.49
C ARG A 31 5.73 -11.13 -6.98
N THR A 32 4.96 -12.10 -7.48
CA THR A 32 4.94 -12.38 -8.92
C THR A 32 4.31 -11.20 -9.66
N VAL A 33 5.10 -10.55 -10.51
CA VAL A 33 4.68 -9.35 -11.24
C VAL A 33 3.79 -9.70 -12.43
N GLY A 34 2.69 -8.97 -12.59
CA GLY A 34 1.84 -8.96 -13.77
C GLY A 34 0.37 -8.75 -13.41
N ASP A 35 -0.42 -8.27 -14.36
CA ASP A 35 -1.77 -7.75 -14.08
C ASP A 35 -2.79 -8.82 -13.65
N PHE A 36 -2.44 -10.09 -13.81
CA PHE A 36 -3.19 -11.28 -13.38
C PHE A 36 -2.45 -12.12 -12.32
N ASN A 37 -1.34 -11.60 -11.78
CA ASN A 37 -0.51 -12.29 -10.79
C ASN A 37 -0.69 -11.63 -9.42
N ASP A 38 0.36 -11.42 -8.64
CA ASP A 38 0.24 -10.91 -7.26
C ASP A 38 0.15 -9.39 -7.26
N ILE A 39 1.16 -8.77 -7.87
CA ILE A 39 1.34 -7.33 -7.88
C ILE A 39 1.59 -6.85 -9.30
N THR A 40 1.32 -5.57 -9.53
CA THR A 40 1.80 -4.87 -10.71
C THR A 40 2.66 -3.69 -10.30
N GLU A 41 3.66 -3.40 -11.13
CA GLU A 41 4.53 -2.24 -10.97
C GLU A 41 4.07 -1.06 -11.84
N ASN A 42 3.10 -1.29 -12.75
CA ASN A 42 2.51 -0.25 -13.58
C ASN A 42 1.00 -0.40 -13.53
N LEU A 43 0.30 0.59 -12.97
CA LEU A 43 -1.16 0.67 -13.04
C LEU A 43 -1.58 1.60 -14.16
N GLU A 44 -2.45 1.13 -15.04
CA GLU A 44 -3.06 1.96 -16.05
C GLU A 44 -4.47 2.38 -15.62
N GLY A 45 -4.79 3.67 -15.66
CA GLY A 45 -6.12 4.17 -15.30
C GLY A 45 -7.25 3.64 -16.18
N GLY A 46 -6.93 3.03 -17.33
CA GLY A 46 -7.91 2.33 -18.16
C GLY A 46 -8.36 0.96 -17.62
N GLU A 47 -7.70 0.45 -16.58
CA GLU A 47 -8.03 -0.82 -15.92
C GLU A 47 -9.13 -0.65 -14.87
N PHE A 48 -9.47 0.59 -14.52
CA PHE A 48 -10.42 0.95 -13.46
C PHE A 48 -11.57 1.79 -14.00
N ALA A 49 -12.76 1.59 -13.43
CA ALA A 49 -13.89 2.49 -13.56
C ALA A 49 -13.83 3.63 -12.53
N LEU A 50 -14.63 4.67 -12.76
CA LEU A 50 -14.73 5.79 -11.83
C LEU A 50 -15.51 5.36 -10.58
N GLY A 51 -14.94 5.59 -9.39
CA GLY A 51 -15.47 5.12 -8.12
C GLY A 51 -14.90 3.79 -7.64
N ASP A 52 -14.03 3.17 -8.44
CA ASP A 52 -13.30 1.97 -8.04
C ASP A 52 -12.27 2.27 -6.96
N ILE A 53 -11.88 1.22 -6.25
CA ILE A 53 -10.82 1.20 -5.26
C ILE A 53 -9.58 0.61 -5.90
N VAL A 54 -8.48 1.35 -5.81
CA VAL A 54 -7.14 0.89 -6.17
C VAL A 54 -6.44 0.42 -4.90
N THR A 55 -6.01 -0.84 -4.87
CA THR A 55 -5.27 -1.38 -3.72
C THR A 55 -3.76 -1.33 -3.95
N TYR A 56 -3.06 -0.81 -2.95
CA TYR A 56 -1.62 -0.82 -2.83
C TYR A 56 -1.18 -1.71 -1.68
N LEU A 57 -0.01 -2.34 -1.84
CA LEU A 57 0.56 -3.29 -0.90
C LEU A 57 2.01 -2.87 -0.58
N VAL A 58 2.38 -2.97 0.70
CA VAL A 58 3.75 -2.82 1.17
C VAL A 58 4.16 -4.09 1.88
N GLN A 59 5.22 -4.76 1.42
CA GLN A 59 5.89 -5.77 2.24
C GLN A 59 6.95 -5.10 3.10
N ILE A 60 6.78 -5.22 4.41
CA ILE A 60 7.69 -4.74 5.44
C ILE A 60 8.44 -5.97 5.97
N GLU A 61 9.74 -6.05 5.71
CA GLU A 61 10.58 -7.13 6.22
C GLU A 61 11.49 -6.61 7.31
N MET A 62 11.39 -7.20 8.50
CA MET A 62 12.24 -6.88 9.63
C MET A 62 13.54 -7.69 9.58
N GLU A 63 14.64 -7.08 10.03
CA GLU A 63 15.91 -7.78 10.17
C GLU A 63 15.77 -8.98 11.12
N GLY A 64 16.43 -10.09 10.80
CA GLY A 64 16.35 -11.31 11.61
C GLY A 64 16.99 -11.17 13.01
N THR A 65 17.77 -10.11 13.22
CA THR A 65 18.31 -9.74 14.53
C THR A 65 18.20 -8.23 14.70
N THR A 66 17.32 -7.81 15.60
CA THR A 66 17.07 -6.42 15.93
C THR A 66 17.65 -6.10 17.31
N VAL A 67 17.90 -4.83 17.59
CA VAL A 67 18.30 -4.40 18.94
C VAL A 67 17.07 -4.27 19.83
N ASP A 68 15.98 -3.79 19.25
CA ASP A 68 14.69 -3.60 19.90
C ASP A 68 13.80 -4.83 19.65
N THR A 69 13.09 -5.29 20.67
CA THR A 69 12.28 -6.52 20.58
C THR A 69 11.00 -6.33 19.78
N VAL A 70 10.44 -5.12 19.78
CA VAL A 70 9.26 -4.73 19.01
C VAL A 70 9.35 -3.28 18.60
N GLN A 71 8.92 -2.97 17.38
CA GLN A 71 8.90 -1.61 16.84
C GLN A 71 7.50 -1.20 16.37
N THR A 72 7.24 0.10 16.38
CA THR A 72 6.11 0.73 15.70
C THR A 72 6.67 1.74 14.72
N ALA A 73 6.26 1.66 13.46
CA ALA A 73 6.75 2.52 12.41
C ALA A 73 5.62 3.25 11.68
N GLU A 74 5.92 4.43 11.18
CA GLU A 74 5.05 5.24 10.34
C GLU A 74 5.59 5.29 8.92
N PHE A 75 4.72 5.11 7.94
CA PHE A 75 5.01 5.09 6.52
C PHE A 75 4.22 6.19 5.83
N ASP A 76 4.92 7.09 5.15
CA ASP A 76 4.34 8.21 4.42
C ASP A 76 4.14 7.82 2.96
N PHE A 77 2.93 7.99 2.47
CA PHE A 77 2.51 7.68 1.11
C PHE A 77 2.09 8.95 0.37
N LYS A 78 2.30 8.92 -0.94
CA LYS A 78 1.83 9.93 -1.87
C LYS A 78 1.18 9.25 -3.06
N PHE A 79 -0.04 9.63 -3.39
CA PHE A 79 -0.76 9.17 -4.56
C PHE A 79 -1.07 10.35 -5.47
N LEU A 80 -0.94 10.16 -6.79
CA LEU A 80 -1.36 11.20 -7.72
C LEU A 80 -2.87 11.38 -7.64
N ALA A 81 -3.31 12.59 -7.33
CA ALA A 81 -4.70 13.00 -7.39
C ALA A 81 -5.04 13.60 -8.77
N ASN A 82 -4.31 13.15 -9.80
CA ASN A 82 -4.56 13.37 -11.21
C ASN A 82 -3.75 12.36 -12.04
N SER A 83 -4.40 11.52 -12.85
CA SER A 83 -3.76 10.54 -13.72
C SER A 83 -2.81 11.23 -14.71
N THR A 84 -1.71 10.56 -15.00
CA THR A 84 -0.78 11.04 -16.04
C THR A 84 -1.43 10.88 -17.42
N GLY A 85 -1.14 11.75 -18.38
CA GLY A 85 -1.77 11.68 -19.72
C GLY A 85 -3.08 12.46 -19.82
N GLN A 86 -4.21 11.78 -20.06
CA GLN A 86 -5.51 12.45 -20.08
C GLN A 86 -6.04 12.56 -18.65
N ALA A 87 -6.13 13.79 -18.14
CA ALA A 87 -6.76 14.08 -16.85
C ALA A 87 -8.18 13.51 -16.81
N GLY A 88 -8.57 12.99 -15.64
CA GLY A 88 -9.90 12.43 -15.46
C GLY A 88 -10.02 11.37 -14.38
N ALA A 89 -8.92 10.78 -13.92
CA ALA A 89 -8.88 9.90 -12.74
C ALA A 89 -7.98 10.51 -11.67
N ALA A 90 -8.33 10.33 -10.40
CA ALA A 90 -7.58 10.86 -9.27
C ALA A 90 -7.75 9.98 -8.05
N HIS A 91 -6.66 9.63 -7.38
CA HIS A 91 -6.73 9.14 -6.01
C HIS A 91 -7.32 10.23 -5.12
N ALA A 92 -8.43 9.95 -4.45
CA ALA A 92 -9.25 10.98 -3.81
C ALA A 92 -9.42 10.80 -2.31
N ASP A 93 -9.35 9.56 -1.81
CA ASP A 93 -9.60 9.23 -0.41
C ASP A 93 -8.92 7.90 -0.05
N ILE A 94 -8.25 7.80 1.11
CA ILE A 94 -7.77 6.52 1.63
C ILE A 94 -8.91 5.90 2.44
N VAL A 95 -9.58 4.91 1.84
CA VAL A 95 -10.82 4.36 2.40
C VAL A 95 -10.59 3.20 3.36
N ASN A 96 -9.41 2.56 3.30
CA ASN A 96 -9.04 1.50 4.23
C ASN A 96 -7.51 1.34 4.34
N VAL A 97 -7.04 1.01 5.55
CA VAL A 97 -5.69 0.52 5.81
C VAL A 97 -5.77 -0.67 6.77
N ALA A 98 -5.01 -1.71 6.48
CA ALA A 98 -5.00 -2.93 7.30
C ALA A 98 -3.70 -3.71 7.07
N VAL A 99 -3.29 -4.53 8.02
CA VAL A 99 -2.41 -5.66 7.70
C VAL A 99 -3.25 -6.68 6.93
N ASN A 100 -2.72 -7.25 5.85
CA ASN A 100 -3.44 -8.08 4.88
C ASN A 100 -3.71 -9.51 5.39
N TYR A 101 -4.18 -9.61 6.64
CA TYR A 101 -4.49 -10.85 7.33
C TYR A 101 -5.79 -11.50 6.87
N GLY A 102 -5.91 -12.77 7.24
CA GLY A 102 -7.13 -13.54 7.06
C GLY A 102 -7.31 -13.98 5.61
N GLN A 103 -8.58 -14.10 5.20
CA GLN A 103 -8.92 -14.49 3.84
C GLN A 103 -8.90 -13.24 2.96
N VAL A 104 -7.90 -13.14 2.10
CA VAL A 104 -7.73 -12.06 1.14
C VAL A 104 -7.93 -12.60 -0.27
N GLU A 105 -8.43 -11.75 -1.16
CA GLU A 105 -8.61 -12.11 -2.55
C GLU A 105 -7.25 -12.28 -3.23
N ASN A 106 -7.14 -13.24 -4.15
CA ASN A 106 -5.87 -13.70 -4.72
C ASN A 106 -4.86 -14.29 -3.71
N GLY A 107 -5.27 -14.51 -2.45
CA GLY A 107 -4.42 -15.20 -1.48
C GLY A 107 -4.20 -16.67 -1.83
N ASP A 108 -3.14 -17.25 -1.27
CA ASP A 108 -2.82 -18.66 -1.40
C ASP A 108 -3.79 -19.51 -0.57
N ASP A 109 -4.45 -20.48 -1.21
CA ASP A 109 -5.34 -21.45 -0.56
C ASP A 109 -4.60 -22.62 0.13
N GLY A 110 -3.27 -22.51 0.23
CA GLY A 110 -2.36 -23.53 0.77
C GLY A 110 -1.84 -24.50 -0.29
N THR A 111 -2.13 -24.26 -1.57
CA THR A 111 -1.62 -25.03 -2.70
C THR A 111 -0.41 -24.39 -3.39
N GLY A 112 -0.05 -23.16 -3.02
CA GLY A 112 0.99 -22.37 -3.68
C GLY A 112 0.54 -21.86 -5.06
N ILE A 113 -0.77 -21.76 -5.28
CA ILE A 113 -1.37 -21.29 -6.53
C ILE A 113 -2.32 -20.13 -6.23
N ASN A 114 -2.06 -19.00 -6.88
CA ASN A 114 -2.90 -17.81 -6.77
C ASN A 114 -3.87 -17.83 -7.96
N GLN A 115 -5.15 -18.05 -7.69
CA GLN A 115 -6.16 -18.29 -8.71
C GLN A 115 -6.76 -16.98 -9.29
N GLY A 116 -6.37 -15.82 -8.74
CA GLY A 116 -6.87 -14.50 -9.14
C GLY A 116 -8.14 -14.08 -8.42
N GLU A 117 -8.85 -13.13 -9.03
CA GLU A 117 -10.10 -12.54 -8.54
C GLU A 117 -11.17 -13.61 -8.25
N GLY A 118 -11.92 -13.42 -7.17
CA GLY A 118 -12.98 -14.31 -6.70
C GLY A 118 -12.50 -15.50 -5.88
N PHE A 119 -11.19 -15.71 -5.76
CA PHE A 119 -10.59 -16.75 -4.94
C PHE A 119 -9.91 -16.15 -3.72
N PHE A 120 -10.14 -16.79 -2.56
CA PHE A 120 -9.66 -16.30 -1.27
C PHE A 120 -8.69 -17.29 -0.65
N GLY A 121 -7.65 -16.75 -0.03
CA GLY A 121 -6.61 -17.50 0.65
C GLY A 121 -5.87 -16.61 1.66
N LEU A 122 -4.78 -17.11 2.22
CA LEU A 122 -3.90 -16.32 3.07
C LEU A 122 -2.89 -15.57 2.19
N ASP A 123 -2.52 -14.35 2.56
CA ASP A 123 -1.41 -13.67 1.90
C ASP A 123 -0.09 -14.37 2.26
N SER A 124 0.47 -15.12 1.31
CA SER A 124 1.73 -15.86 1.53
C SER A 124 2.97 -14.97 1.63
N GLY A 125 2.81 -13.65 1.43
CA GLY A 125 3.83 -12.65 1.69
C GLY A 125 4.00 -12.30 3.16
N ILE A 126 3.08 -12.78 4.01
CA ILE A 126 3.10 -12.60 5.46
C ILE A 126 3.80 -13.78 6.13
N SER A 127 4.69 -13.46 7.07
CA SER A 127 5.33 -14.39 7.99
C SER A 127 5.57 -13.67 9.32
N ASP A 128 4.53 -13.60 10.13
CA ASP A 128 4.51 -12.99 11.46
C ASP A 128 3.73 -13.88 12.45
N ASP A 129 3.51 -13.39 13.67
CA ASP A 129 2.73 -14.09 14.68
C ASP A 129 1.22 -13.72 14.73
N GLY A 130 0.78 -12.83 13.84
CA GLY A 130 -0.60 -12.38 13.70
C GLY A 130 -1.03 -11.21 14.60
N GLY A 131 -0.09 -10.50 15.23
CA GLY A 131 -0.37 -9.40 16.15
C GLY A 131 -0.34 -7.98 15.55
N SER A 132 0.30 -7.78 14.40
CA SER A 132 0.50 -6.46 13.80
C SER A 132 -0.81 -5.78 13.38
N THR A 133 -0.92 -4.47 13.61
CA THR A 133 -2.07 -3.68 13.15
C THR A 133 -1.64 -2.46 12.35
N ALA A 134 -2.52 -1.96 11.49
CA ALA A 134 -2.30 -0.76 10.71
C ALA A 134 -3.36 0.29 11.02
N THR A 135 -2.94 1.54 11.18
CA THR A 135 -3.81 2.68 11.47
C THR A 135 -3.46 3.86 10.59
N LEU A 136 -4.47 4.45 9.93
CA LEU A 136 -4.30 5.70 9.18
C LEU A 136 -4.26 6.85 10.18
N ILE A 137 -3.10 7.50 10.32
CA ILE A 137 -2.89 8.54 11.32
C ILE A 137 -3.05 9.96 10.75
N SER A 138 -2.84 10.12 9.44
CA SER A 138 -3.12 11.38 8.75
C SER A 138 -3.40 11.18 7.27
N GLU A 139 -4.23 12.06 6.71
CA GLU A 139 -4.51 12.17 5.29
C GLU A 139 -4.69 13.64 4.91
N SER A 140 -4.19 14.04 3.74
CA SER A 140 -4.33 15.40 3.23
C SER A 140 -4.25 15.44 1.70
N LEU A 141 -5.18 16.17 1.08
CA LEU A 141 -5.10 16.51 -0.35
C LEU A 141 -4.37 17.85 -0.54
N VAL A 142 -3.22 17.82 -1.21
CA VAL A 142 -2.38 18.99 -1.49
C VAL A 142 -2.46 19.35 -2.97
N SER A 143 -2.76 20.61 -3.30
CA SER A 143 -2.92 21.08 -4.68
C SER A 143 -2.94 22.60 -4.76
N THR A 144 -2.87 23.17 -5.97
CA THR A 144 -3.11 24.60 -6.23
C THR A 144 -4.23 24.80 -7.26
N PRO A 145 -5.43 25.29 -6.89
CA PRO A 145 -5.85 25.74 -5.55
C PRO A 145 -5.96 24.59 -4.53
N PRO A 146 -5.92 24.86 -3.21
CA PRO A 146 -5.93 23.83 -2.17
C PRO A 146 -7.14 22.90 -2.25
N ASN A 147 -6.94 21.63 -1.86
CA ASN A 147 -7.97 20.58 -1.77
C ASN A 147 -8.78 20.38 -3.07
N THR A 148 -8.09 20.39 -4.20
CA THR A 148 -8.70 20.28 -5.53
C THR A 148 -8.11 19.07 -6.25
N LEU A 149 -8.96 18.20 -6.78
CA LEU A 149 -8.57 17.06 -7.60
C LEU A 149 -8.31 17.49 -9.06
N PHE A 150 -7.68 16.60 -9.82
CA PHE A 150 -7.49 16.72 -11.26
C PHE A 150 -6.64 17.94 -11.69
N GLN A 151 -5.81 18.49 -10.78
CA GLN A 151 -4.76 19.44 -11.15
C GLN A 151 -3.44 18.70 -11.32
N SER A 152 -2.55 19.24 -12.15
CA SER A 152 -1.25 18.62 -12.40
C SER A 152 -0.35 18.52 -11.16
N ASP A 153 -0.62 19.33 -10.12
CA ASP A 153 0.08 19.34 -8.83
C ASP A 153 -0.76 18.73 -7.69
N SER A 154 -1.89 18.09 -7.99
CA SER A 154 -2.75 17.47 -6.99
C SER A 154 -2.15 16.14 -6.51
N GLU A 155 -1.94 16.02 -5.21
CA GLU A 155 -1.39 14.85 -4.53
C GLU A 155 -2.20 14.51 -3.28
N LEU A 156 -2.56 13.24 -3.13
CA LEU A 156 -3.14 12.70 -1.91
C LEU A 156 -2.02 12.15 -1.04
N LEU A 157 -1.81 12.74 0.13
CA LEU A 157 -0.80 12.32 1.10
C LEU A 157 -1.47 11.52 2.22
N GLY A 158 -0.86 10.42 2.62
CA GLY A 158 -1.31 9.60 3.75
C GLY A 158 -0.15 9.16 4.62
N THR A 159 -0.37 9.03 5.92
CA THR A 159 0.59 8.36 6.81
C THR A 159 -0.10 7.23 7.53
N VAL A 160 0.48 6.03 7.42
CA VAL A 160 0.00 4.82 8.08
C VAL A 160 1.00 4.40 9.13
N GLN A 161 0.51 4.17 10.35
CA GLN A 161 1.29 3.58 11.44
C GLN A 161 1.05 2.07 11.47
N VAL A 162 2.12 1.29 11.57
CA VAL A 162 2.10 -0.16 11.77
C VAL A 162 2.79 -0.49 13.09
N ASP A 163 2.12 -1.22 13.97
CA ASP A 163 2.65 -1.71 15.25
C ASP A 163 2.94 -3.21 15.20
N ASP A 164 3.55 -3.74 16.28
CA ASP A 164 3.95 -5.15 16.39
C ASP A 164 4.86 -5.55 15.22
N LEU A 165 6.01 -4.90 15.13
CA LEU A 165 7.06 -5.25 14.16
C LEU A 165 8.25 -5.88 14.90
N GLU A 166 8.32 -7.21 14.88
CA GLU A 166 9.32 -8.01 15.57
C GLU A 166 10.45 -8.48 14.62
N ALA A 167 11.57 -8.89 15.22
CA ALA A 167 12.69 -9.45 14.48
C ALA A 167 12.30 -10.64 13.59
N GLY A 168 12.69 -10.58 12.32
CA GLY A 168 12.50 -11.64 11.35
C GLY A 168 11.08 -11.76 10.79
N GLU A 169 10.19 -10.84 11.13
CA GLU A 169 8.83 -10.82 10.59
C GLU A 169 8.77 -10.26 9.17
N LYS A 170 7.73 -10.69 8.46
CA LYS A 170 7.28 -10.11 7.20
C LYS A 170 5.81 -9.76 7.32
N VAL A 171 5.50 -8.48 7.25
CA VAL A 171 4.14 -7.95 7.33
C VAL A 171 3.76 -7.38 5.97
N VAL A 172 2.51 -7.59 5.55
CA VAL A 172 1.97 -6.97 4.34
C VAL A 172 0.94 -5.93 4.74
N LEU A 173 1.28 -4.65 4.58
CA LEU A 173 0.35 -3.54 4.75
C LEU A 173 -0.45 -3.35 3.46
N ARG A 174 -1.78 -3.29 3.59
CA ARG A 174 -2.73 -2.99 2.53
C ARG A 174 -3.28 -1.58 2.70
N ILE A 175 -3.35 -0.84 1.59
CA ILE A 175 -3.89 0.52 1.50
C ILE A 175 -4.86 0.56 0.32
N ASP A 176 -6.11 0.85 0.60
CA ASP A 176 -7.16 0.97 -0.40
C ASP A 176 -7.49 2.44 -0.65
N VAL A 177 -7.40 2.86 -1.91
CA VAL A 177 -7.53 4.27 -2.28
C VAL A 177 -8.64 4.43 -3.31
N LEU A 178 -9.62 5.29 -3.02
CA LEU A 178 -10.73 5.60 -3.91
C LEU A 178 -10.24 6.36 -5.14
N LEU A 179 -10.62 5.87 -6.33
CA LEU A 179 -10.38 6.52 -7.60
C LEU A 179 -11.57 7.38 -8.00
N ALA A 180 -11.48 8.69 -7.79
CA ALA A 180 -12.46 9.63 -8.28
C ALA A 180 -12.31 9.87 -9.77
N GLY A 181 -13.44 10.18 -10.41
CA GLY A 181 -13.50 10.51 -11.82
C GLY A 181 -14.09 11.89 -12.10
N ASP A 182 -13.53 12.61 -13.07
CA ASP A 182 -14.17 13.79 -13.63
C ASP A 182 -15.32 13.35 -14.58
N PRO A 183 -16.59 13.73 -14.34
CA PRO A 183 -17.70 13.26 -15.14
C PRO A 183 -17.52 13.49 -16.65
N GLY A 184 -17.61 12.41 -17.43
CA GLY A 184 -17.44 12.47 -18.89
C GLY A 184 -15.99 12.44 -19.36
N SER A 185 -15.03 12.28 -18.45
CA SER A 185 -13.65 11.94 -18.79
C SER A 185 -13.54 10.45 -19.18
N SER A 186 -12.48 10.14 -19.93
CA SER A 186 -12.05 8.77 -20.20
C SER A 186 -10.60 8.70 -19.72
N PRO A 187 -10.38 8.42 -18.42
CA PRO A 187 -9.04 8.44 -17.87
C PRO A 187 -8.15 7.47 -18.65
N THR A 188 -6.95 7.94 -18.96
CA THR A 188 -5.88 7.14 -19.58
C THR A 188 -4.58 7.47 -18.87
N GLY A 189 -3.57 6.63 -19.06
CA GLY A 189 -2.23 6.80 -18.49
C GLY A 189 -2.11 6.27 -17.07
N THR A 190 -0.94 6.46 -16.48
CA THR A 190 -0.51 5.75 -15.27
C THR A 190 -1.14 6.32 -14.00
N LEU A 191 -1.61 5.43 -13.13
CA LEU A 191 -1.95 5.71 -11.74
C LEU A 191 -0.70 5.48 -10.88
N GLN A 192 -0.21 6.51 -10.20
CA GLN A 192 1.04 6.42 -9.44
C GLN A 192 0.79 6.57 -7.95
N GLY A 193 1.31 5.63 -7.19
CA GLY A 193 1.53 5.74 -5.76
C GLY A 193 3.03 5.79 -5.45
N GLN A 194 3.38 6.26 -4.26
CA GLN A 194 4.76 6.28 -3.81
C GLN A 194 4.83 6.12 -2.29
N LEU A 195 5.77 5.32 -1.81
CA LEU A 195 6.21 5.30 -0.42
C LEU A 195 7.35 6.34 -0.25
N GLU A 196 7.03 7.50 0.29
CA GLU A 196 7.95 8.65 0.44
C GLU A 196 8.99 8.44 1.53
N ALA A 197 8.56 7.90 2.67
CA ALA A 197 9.42 7.71 3.82
C ALA A 197 8.84 6.63 4.75
N GLY A 198 9.72 6.03 5.54
CA GLY A 198 9.35 5.28 6.73
C GLY A 198 10.11 5.83 7.92
N ARG A 199 9.59 5.67 9.13
CA ARG A 199 10.29 6.01 10.38
C ARG A 199 9.83 5.15 11.53
N VAL A 200 10.75 4.76 12.42
CA VAL A 200 10.34 4.18 13.72
C VAL A 200 9.90 5.31 14.64
N VAL A 201 8.76 5.13 15.30
CA VAL A 201 8.20 6.09 16.27
C VAL A 201 8.16 5.53 17.69
N PHE A 202 8.06 4.21 17.84
CA PHE A 202 8.25 3.52 19.12
C PHE A 202 9.16 2.31 18.97
N ALA A 203 9.98 2.06 19.97
CA ALA A 203 10.80 0.86 20.12
C ALA A 203 10.71 0.39 21.57
N ASP A 204 10.36 -0.88 21.80
CA ASP A 204 10.14 -1.45 23.14
C ASP A 204 9.20 -0.60 24.02
N GLY A 205 8.16 -0.04 23.39
CA GLY A 205 7.17 0.84 24.02
C GLY A 205 7.69 2.22 24.43
N GLN A 206 8.90 2.61 24.02
CA GLN A 206 9.46 3.94 24.24
C GLN A 206 9.45 4.73 22.94
N ALA A 207 9.09 6.01 23.00
CA ALA A 207 9.19 6.89 21.85
C ALA A 207 10.66 7.09 21.44
N VAL A 208 10.94 7.06 20.15
CA VAL A 208 12.28 7.30 19.58
C VAL A 208 12.30 8.56 18.73
N ASP A 209 13.49 9.14 18.53
CA ASP A 209 13.67 10.30 17.65
C ASP A 209 13.63 9.84 16.18
N ASN A 210 12.42 9.69 15.61
CA ASN A 210 12.09 9.44 14.19
C ASN A 210 13.27 9.07 13.27
N GLU A 211 13.82 7.87 13.44
CA GLU A 211 14.93 7.40 12.61
C GLU A 211 14.38 6.98 11.24
N THR A 212 14.86 7.65 10.17
CA THR A 212 14.35 7.48 8.79
C THR A 212 14.75 6.12 8.20
N ILE A 213 13.77 5.45 7.57
CA ILE A 213 13.88 4.19 6.82
C ILE A 213 14.05 4.52 5.32
N ASN A 214 14.92 3.80 4.61
CA ASN A 214 15.03 3.92 3.15
C ASN A 214 13.81 3.29 2.47
N THR A 215 13.15 4.01 1.56
CA THR A 215 11.92 3.54 0.89
C THR A 215 12.03 3.47 -0.64
N GLY A 216 11.12 2.73 -1.29
CA GLY A 216 11.01 2.57 -2.74
C GLY A 216 9.90 3.39 -3.40
N GLN A 217 9.93 3.52 -4.74
CA GLN A 217 8.89 4.18 -5.55
C GLN A 217 8.20 3.18 -6.49
N GLN A 218 6.89 3.34 -6.70
CA GLN A 218 6.15 2.62 -7.75
C GLN A 218 5.94 3.56 -8.96
N PRO A 219 6.39 3.18 -10.17
CA PRO A 219 6.40 4.06 -11.35
C PRO A 219 5.04 4.24 -12.05
#